data_AF-A0A6M3IK16-F1
#
_entry.id   AF-A0A6M3IK16-F1
#
_cell.length_a   1.000
_cell.length_b   1.000
_cell.length_c   1.000
_cell.angle_alpha   90.00
_cell.angle_beta   90.00
_cell.angle_gamma   90.00
#
_symmetry.space_group_name_H-M   'P 1'
#
loop_
_entity.id
_entity.type
_entity.pdbx_description
1 polymer ?
#
loop_
_entity_poly.entity_id
_entity_poly.type
_entity_poly.pdbx_seq_one_letter_code
_entity_poly.pdbx_strand_id
1 'polypeptide(L)'
;MPRKMDIQFPAAGVVRRAGLRIATGGRGPFPAPWAYNCRLEESITNRLRGGSFTGTAASARPSEILYRDRVLTFSGQAITATRTGDHTDTTMSADVSDIMRPALFQLSLAGEQGDDVVALVPHKDHYLLGFTATETWVQQGDPLTGARRRVSDQVGIIGPDAWCVAHDTVYFMSALGLYSVGADGSGLKALSEDYLPEHLVGVSDVACALDYDHATRGVSIHLTAAPSWFYDTERGGFWPFDTTETDSHLLIGPVKLGSSDELGLLQAMHGIVAAGSDTVNWAIVPGATAEEAASNAKTAVETALADGDYSSYIRGSGSWDAGRSQTARPRTTAMWVVLWLSSEGDWAYEGLTFVVEPAGWWRA
;
A
#
# COMPACT_ATOMS: atom_id res chain seq x y z
N MET A 1 36.85 16.00 -11.03
CA MET A 1 36.19 15.41 -12.21
C MET A 1 34.71 15.23 -11.90
N PRO A 2 33.80 15.53 -12.84
CA PRO A 2 32.37 15.27 -12.65
C PRO A 2 32.10 13.79 -12.35
N ARG A 3 31.33 13.54 -11.31
CA ARG A 3 30.85 12.22 -10.90
C ARG A 3 29.47 11.99 -11.51
N LYS A 4 29.29 10.83 -12.16
CA LYS A 4 27.97 10.37 -12.61
C LYS A 4 27.32 9.50 -11.53
N MET A 5 26.03 9.72 -11.29
CA MET A 5 25.21 8.90 -10.42
C MET A 5 24.01 8.41 -11.19
N ASP A 6 23.83 7.10 -11.27
CA ASP A 6 22.62 6.50 -11.84
C ASP A 6 21.61 6.34 -10.71
N ILE A 7 20.45 6.98 -10.88
CA ILE A 7 19.38 6.97 -9.91
C ILE A 7 18.38 5.90 -10.33
N GLN A 8 18.13 4.92 -9.46
CA GLN A 8 17.16 3.86 -9.72
C GLN A 8 15.82 4.18 -9.07
N PHE A 9 14.74 3.70 -9.68
CA PHE A 9 13.41 3.78 -9.09
C PHE A 9 13.37 3.00 -7.77
N PRO A 10 12.66 3.51 -6.74
CA PRO A 10 12.56 2.87 -5.44
C PRO A 10 11.80 1.54 -5.53
N ALA A 11 12.50 0.41 -5.62
CA ALA A 11 11.84 -0.90 -5.71
C ALA A 11 11.13 -1.35 -4.43
N ALA A 12 11.49 -0.77 -3.28
CA ALA A 12 10.94 -1.12 -1.97
C ALA A 12 9.69 -0.29 -1.58
N GLY A 13 9.17 0.57 -2.45
CA GLY A 13 8.07 1.47 -2.10
C GLY A 13 8.52 2.67 -1.25
N VAL A 14 7.56 3.26 -0.53
CA VAL A 14 7.82 4.37 0.40
C VAL A 14 8.47 3.83 1.67
N VAL A 15 9.69 4.28 1.96
CA VAL A 15 10.48 3.81 3.12
C VAL A 15 10.93 4.99 3.96
N ARG A 16 10.33 5.17 5.15
CA ARG A 16 10.75 6.20 6.12
C ARG A 16 11.80 5.72 7.14
N ARG A 17 11.98 4.40 7.30
CA ARG A 17 12.82 3.78 8.36
C ARG A 17 14.06 3.02 7.89
N ALA A 18 14.43 3.09 6.61
CA ALA A 18 15.75 2.61 6.20
C ALA A 18 16.81 3.51 6.82
N GLY A 19 17.34 3.06 7.95
CA GLY A 19 18.53 3.61 8.56
C GLY A 19 19.63 3.72 7.51
N LEU A 20 20.53 4.67 7.75
CA LEU A 20 21.75 5.03 7.04
C LEU A 20 22.75 3.87 6.77
N ARG A 21 22.28 2.62 6.62
CA ARG A 21 23.04 1.38 6.41
C ARG A 21 22.92 0.84 4.98
N ILE A 22 22.70 1.71 3.99
CA ILE A 22 23.17 1.36 2.64
C ILE A 22 24.70 1.44 2.73
N ALA A 23 25.36 0.28 2.65
CA ALA A 23 26.81 0.17 2.70
C ALA A 23 27.44 1.24 1.80
N THR A 24 28.47 1.92 2.30
CA THR A 24 29.24 2.92 1.55
C THR A 24 29.75 2.27 0.26
N GLY A 25 29.08 2.52 -0.87
CA GLY A 25 29.41 1.92 -2.18
C GLY A 25 28.41 0.92 -2.76
N GLY A 26 27.34 0.53 -2.04
CA GLY A 26 26.26 -0.29 -2.59
C GLY A 26 25.33 0.52 -3.49
N ARG A 27 25.17 0.11 -4.76
CA ARG A 27 24.17 0.63 -5.71
C ARG A 27 22.75 0.14 -5.36
N GLY A 28 22.32 0.36 -4.12
CA GLY A 28 20.93 0.09 -3.74
C GLY A 28 19.99 1.13 -4.38
N PRO A 29 18.71 0.81 -4.62
CA PRO A 29 17.73 1.80 -5.03
C PRO A 29 17.65 2.91 -3.98
N PHE A 30 17.58 4.16 -4.44
CA PHE A 30 17.41 5.30 -3.53
C PHE A 30 16.02 5.20 -2.88
N PRO A 31 15.89 5.53 -1.58
CA PRO A 31 14.59 5.49 -0.93
C PRO A 31 13.63 6.47 -1.59
N ALA A 32 12.35 6.13 -1.59
CA ALA A 32 11.28 7.10 -1.76
C ALA A 32 10.91 7.62 -0.36
N PRO A 33 11.26 8.86 0.00
CA PRO A 33 10.81 9.41 1.26
C PRO A 33 9.29 9.64 1.21
N TRP A 34 8.76 9.81 0.00
CA TRP A 34 7.36 10.02 -0.28
C TRP A 34 7.03 9.68 -1.73
N ALA A 35 5.83 9.20 -1.98
CA ALA A 35 5.24 9.01 -3.30
C ALA A 35 3.73 9.24 -3.16
N TYR A 36 3.04 9.43 -4.28
CA TYR A 36 1.60 9.56 -4.38
C TYR A 36 1.17 9.09 -5.76
N ASN A 37 0.17 8.21 -5.85
CA ASN A 37 -0.33 7.71 -7.14
C ASN A 37 0.82 7.22 -8.04
N CYS A 38 1.80 6.52 -7.44
CA CYS A 38 2.95 5.94 -8.12
C CYS A 38 3.16 4.52 -7.64
N ARG A 39 3.69 3.65 -8.50
CA ARG A 39 4.09 2.28 -8.13
C ARG A 39 5.27 1.78 -8.95
N LEU A 40 5.80 0.61 -8.62
CA LEU A 40 6.96 0.02 -9.30
C LEU A 40 6.66 -0.46 -10.73
N GLU A 41 5.45 -0.94 -10.97
CA GLU A 41 5.02 -1.41 -12.27
C GLU A 41 4.27 -0.30 -13.01
N GLU A 42 4.74 0.09 -14.19
CA GLU A 42 4.09 1.16 -14.95
C GLU A 42 2.69 0.76 -15.46
N SER A 43 1.80 1.73 -15.65
CA SER A 43 0.48 1.52 -16.24
C SER A 43 0.52 1.24 -17.75
N ILE A 44 1.56 1.68 -18.45
CA ILE A 44 1.61 1.66 -19.93
C ILE A 44 1.97 0.27 -20.46
N THR A 45 3.10 -0.28 -20.00
CA THR A 45 3.59 -1.59 -20.50
C THR A 45 3.65 -2.70 -19.45
N ASN A 46 3.20 -2.42 -18.22
CA ASN A 46 3.25 -3.35 -17.09
C ASN A 46 4.68 -3.90 -16.87
N ARG A 47 5.68 -2.99 -16.92
CA ARG A 47 7.09 -3.29 -16.68
C ARG A 47 7.59 -2.63 -15.41
N LEU A 48 8.63 -3.22 -14.82
CA LEU A 48 9.29 -2.76 -13.59
C LEU A 48 10.25 -1.62 -13.85
N ARG A 49 9.67 -0.45 -14.09
CA ARG A 49 10.41 0.78 -14.35
C ARG A 49 9.91 1.93 -13.47
N GLY A 50 8.73 1.74 -12.87
CA GLY A 50 8.09 2.70 -12.03
C GLY A 50 7.36 3.76 -12.83
N GLY A 51 6.25 4.23 -12.29
CA GLY A 51 5.37 5.12 -13.01
C GLY A 51 4.14 5.53 -12.21
N SER A 52 3.26 6.26 -12.88
CA SER A 52 1.94 6.61 -12.37
C SER A 52 1.12 5.37 -12.03
N PHE A 53 0.17 5.59 -11.15
CA PHE A 53 -0.83 4.63 -10.76
C PHE A 53 -2.13 5.40 -10.49
N THR A 54 -3.20 5.00 -11.15
CA THR A 54 -4.54 5.51 -10.85
C THR A 54 -5.16 4.66 -9.75
N GLY A 55 -5.50 5.30 -8.63
CA GLY A 55 -6.26 4.66 -7.56
C GLY A 55 -7.59 4.12 -8.08
N THR A 56 -7.87 2.84 -7.83
CA THR A 56 -9.20 2.27 -8.11
C THR A 56 -10.11 2.54 -6.91
N ALA A 57 -11.39 2.80 -7.13
CA ALA A 57 -12.35 2.93 -6.03
C ALA A 57 -12.63 1.57 -5.37
N ALA A 58 -13.01 1.60 -4.09
CA ALA A 58 -13.43 0.40 -3.38
C ALA A 58 -14.64 -0.25 -4.07
N SER A 59 -14.58 -1.57 -4.23
CA SER A 59 -15.67 -2.39 -4.74
C SER A 59 -16.71 -2.61 -3.64
N ALA A 60 -17.99 -2.56 -4.01
CA ALA A 60 -19.06 -2.88 -3.09
C ALA A 60 -19.01 -4.37 -2.71
N ARG A 61 -19.03 -4.67 -1.40
CA ARG A 61 -19.13 -6.03 -0.91
C ARG A 61 -20.56 -6.56 -1.06
N PRO A 62 -20.75 -7.85 -1.38
CA PRO A 62 -22.08 -8.46 -1.38
C PRO A 62 -22.73 -8.30 -0.01
N SER A 63 -24.00 -7.91 0.02
CA SER A 63 -24.77 -7.81 1.27
C SER A 63 -25.08 -9.16 1.91
N GLU A 64 -25.00 -10.24 1.12
CA GLU A 64 -25.27 -11.60 1.56
C GLU A 64 -24.00 -12.44 1.54
N ILE A 65 -23.75 -13.15 2.64
CA ILE A 65 -22.58 -14.01 2.80
C ILE A 65 -23.03 -15.44 2.55
N LEU A 66 -22.66 -16.00 1.40
CA LEU A 66 -22.99 -17.38 1.05
C LEU A 66 -21.88 -18.35 1.47
N TYR A 67 -22.25 -19.38 2.22
CA TYR A 67 -21.34 -20.44 2.63
C TYR A 67 -22.04 -21.79 2.58
N ARG A 68 -21.56 -22.71 1.72
CA ARG A 68 -22.11 -24.06 1.56
C ARG A 68 -23.62 -24.09 1.31
N ASP A 69 -24.07 -23.21 0.41
CA ASP A 69 -25.49 -23.06 0.04
C ASP A 69 -26.40 -22.66 1.21
N ARG A 70 -25.84 -21.88 2.14
CA ARG A 70 -26.54 -21.21 3.23
C ARG A 70 -26.21 -19.73 3.18
N VAL A 71 -27.20 -18.88 3.40
CA VAL A 71 -26.96 -17.47 3.69
C VAL A 71 -26.57 -17.36 5.16
N LEU A 72 -25.48 -16.65 5.42
CA LEU A 72 -25.01 -16.31 6.76
C LEU A 72 -25.38 -14.87 7.08
N THR A 73 -25.93 -14.67 8.26
CA THR A 73 -26.10 -13.35 8.88
C THR A 73 -25.53 -13.39 10.29
N PHE A 74 -25.13 -12.24 10.82
CA PHE A 74 -24.63 -12.14 12.18
C PHE A 74 -25.12 -10.87 12.86
N SER A 75 -25.32 -10.94 14.17
CA SER A 75 -25.69 -9.81 15.01
C SER A 75 -25.11 -10.01 16.40
N GLY A 76 -24.26 -9.08 16.83
CA GLY A 76 -23.40 -9.27 18.00
C GLY A 76 -22.56 -10.53 17.83
N GLN A 77 -22.69 -11.46 18.76
CA GLN A 77 -21.88 -12.67 18.85
C GLN A 77 -22.47 -13.86 18.08
N ALA A 78 -23.74 -13.74 17.66
CA ALA A 78 -24.51 -14.83 17.09
C ALA A 78 -24.41 -14.83 15.56
N ILE A 79 -24.07 -15.97 14.99
CA ILE A 79 -24.06 -16.24 13.56
C ILE A 79 -25.21 -17.20 13.25
N THR A 80 -26.11 -16.77 12.37
CA THR A 80 -27.24 -17.55 11.87
C THR A 80 -26.94 -18.00 10.45
N ALA A 81 -27.04 -19.30 10.19
CA ALA A 81 -26.99 -19.88 8.86
C ALA A 81 -28.39 -20.41 8.49
N THR A 82 -28.88 -20.05 7.30
CA THR A 82 -30.16 -20.58 6.79
C THR A 82 -30.09 -22.08 6.53
N ARG A 83 -31.24 -22.70 6.24
CA ARG A 83 -31.31 -24.07 5.74
C ARG A 83 -30.47 -24.23 4.46
N THR A 84 -29.84 -25.38 4.29
CA THR A 84 -29.17 -25.69 3.02
C THR A 84 -30.19 -25.78 1.89
N GLY A 85 -29.96 -25.02 0.82
CA GLY A 85 -30.83 -24.99 -0.37
C GLY A 85 -32.08 -24.13 -0.25
N ASP A 86 -32.33 -23.52 0.92
CA ASP A 86 -33.39 -22.53 1.13
C ASP A 86 -32.84 -21.34 1.90
N HIS A 87 -32.55 -20.26 1.16
CA HIS A 87 -31.92 -19.03 1.66
C HIS A 87 -32.88 -18.15 2.48
N THR A 88 -34.13 -18.57 2.64
CA THR A 88 -35.15 -17.83 3.41
C THR A 88 -35.53 -18.53 4.71
N ASP A 89 -35.28 -19.84 4.82
CA ASP A 89 -35.59 -20.59 6.03
C ASP A 89 -34.52 -20.38 7.11
N THR A 90 -34.89 -19.60 8.12
CA THR A 90 -34.13 -19.37 9.37
C THR A 90 -34.78 -20.07 10.57
N THR A 91 -35.82 -20.87 10.33
CA THR A 91 -36.63 -21.48 11.39
C THR A 91 -35.86 -22.64 12.02
N MET A 92 -35.47 -22.48 13.28
CA MET A 92 -34.76 -23.52 14.01
C MET A 92 -35.66 -24.76 14.15
N SER A 93 -35.38 -25.78 13.36
CA SER A 93 -36.12 -27.05 13.37
C SER A 93 -35.93 -27.77 14.71
N ALA A 94 -37.00 -28.34 15.25
CA ALA A 94 -36.96 -29.19 16.43
C ALA A 94 -36.37 -30.59 16.14
N ASP A 95 -36.30 -30.98 14.86
CA ASP A 95 -35.74 -32.28 14.47
C ASP A 95 -34.21 -32.22 14.42
N VAL A 96 -33.58 -32.75 15.47
CA VAL A 96 -32.12 -32.82 15.59
C VAL A 96 -31.47 -33.81 14.60
N SER A 97 -32.26 -34.66 13.92
CA SER A 97 -31.75 -35.56 12.87
C SER A 97 -31.66 -34.89 11.50
N ASP A 98 -32.34 -33.75 11.30
CA ASP A 98 -32.28 -32.96 10.07
C ASP A 98 -30.93 -32.24 9.95
N ILE A 99 -30.02 -32.80 9.15
CA ILE A 99 -28.68 -32.23 8.92
C ILE A 99 -28.70 -30.94 8.07
N MET A 100 -29.80 -30.66 7.35
CA MET A 100 -29.92 -29.49 6.49
C MET A 100 -30.52 -28.29 7.21
N ARG A 101 -31.00 -28.45 8.45
CA ARG A 101 -31.66 -27.41 9.24
C ARG A 101 -30.83 -26.14 9.39
N PRO A 102 -31.44 -24.97 9.65
CA PRO A 102 -30.73 -23.76 10.02
C PRO A 102 -29.81 -23.97 11.23
N ALA A 103 -28.71 -23.22 11.28
CA ALA A 103 -27.72 -23.31 12.35
C ALA A 103 -27.56 -21.97 13.07
N LEU A 104 -27.33 -22.04 14.38
CA LEU A 104 -26.93 -20.91 15.21
C LEU A 104 -25.63 -21.25 15.92
N PHE A 105 -24.62 -20.40 15.81
CA PHE A 105 -23.34 -20.60 16.46
C PHE A 105 -22.66 -19.26 16.78
N GLN A 106 -21.57 -19.30 17.55
CA GLN A 106 -20.76 -18.13 17.91
C GLN A 106 -19.26 -18.42 17.68
N LEU A 107 -18.43 -17.39 17.63
CA LEU A 107 -16.97 -17.57 17.60
C LEU A 107 -16.45 -17.62 19.04
N SER A 108 -16.39 -18.82 19.64
CA SER A 108 -15.96 -18.99 21.03
C SER A 108 -15.34 -20.35 21.28
N LEU A 109 -14.55 -20.45 22.35
CA LEU A 109 -14.18 -21.74 22.92
C LEU A 109 -15.35 -22.32 23.74
N ALA A 110 -15.24 -23.61 24.07
CA ALA A 110 -16.23 -24.28 24.89
C ALA A 110 -16.24 -23.67 26.32
N GLY A 111 -17.42 -23.24 26.78
CA GLY A 111 -17.61 -22.68 28.12
C GLY A 111 -17.46 -21.15 28.22
N GLU A 112 -17.20 -20.48 27.11
CA GLU A 112 -17.08 -19.03 27.05
C GLU A 112 -18.12 -18.43 26.09
N GLN A 113 -18.50 -17.19 26.37
CA GLN A 113 -19.30 -16.37 25.48
C GLN A 113 -18.35 -15.71 24.48
N GLY A 114 -18.67 -15.78 23.18
CA GLY A 114 -17.82 -15.19 22.13
C GLY A 114 -17.88 -13.67 22.11
N ASP A 115 -16.89 -13.05 21.47
CA ASP A 115 -16.92 -11.61 21.18
C ASP A 115 -17.83 -11.32 19.98
N ASP A 116 -18.15 -10.03 19.78
CA ASP A 116 -18.98 -9.59 18.66
C ASP A 116 -18.27 -9.87 17.32
N VAL A 117 -19.03 -10.46 16.40
CA VAL A 117 -18.58 -10.78 15.05
C VAL A 117 -18.55 -9.50 14.23
N VAL A 118 -17.41 -9.24 13.59
CA VAL A 118 -17.19 -8.07 12.73
C VAL A 118 -17.30 -8.45 11.26
N ALA A 119 -16.70 -9.58 10.86
CA ALA A 119 -16.69 -10.04 9.48
C ALA A 119 -16.72 -11.56 9.36
N LEU A 120 -17.32 -12.06 8.28
CA LEU A 120 -17.28 -13.45 7.86
C LEU A 120 -16.80 -13.54 6.42
N VAL A 121 -15.84 -14.42 6.15
CA VAL A 121 -15.17 -14.54 4.86
C VAL A 121 -15.25 -15.99 4.36
N PRO A 122 -16.22 -16.31 3.49
CA PRO A 122 -16.31 -17.64 2.90
C PRO A 122 -15.18 -17.83 1.88
N HIS A 123 -14.54 -19.00 1.92
CA HIS A 123 -13.42 -19.30 1.03
C HIS A 123 -13.32 -20.81 0.68
N LYS A 124 -13.07 -21.10 -0.61
CA LYS A 124 -12.91 -22.45 -1.19
C LYS A 124 -14.02 -23.46 -0.82
N ASP A 125 -15.25 -23.01 -0.63
CA ASP A 125 -16.45 -23.80 -0.26
C ASP A 125 -16.39 -24.58 1.07
N HIS A 126 -15.21 -24.71 1.66
CA HIS A 126 -14.94 -25.54 2.82
C HIS A 126 -14.48 -24.74 4.03
N TYR A 127 -14.03 -23.50 3.84
CA TYR A 127 -13.55 -22.67 4.92
C TYR A 127 -14.40 -21.41 5.02
N LEU A 128 -14.66 -21.01 6.25
CA LEU A 128 -15.27 -19.75 6.61
C LEU A 128 -14.36 -19.13 7.66
N LEU A 129 -13.68 -18.05 7.31
CA LEU A 129 -12.97 -17.28 8.33
C LEU A 129 -13.97 -16.36 9.03
N GLY A 130 -13.87 -16.32 10.36
CA GLY A 130 -14.66 -15.41 11.18
C GLY A 130 -13.73 -14.50 11.95
N PHE A 131 -14.07 -13.22 12.00
CA PHE A 131 -13.26 -12.21 12.67
C PHE A 131 -14.09 -11.47 13.71
N THR A 132 -13.46 -11.27 14.87
CA THR A 132 -13.90 -10.27 15.86
C THR A 132 -12.92 -9.08 15.80
N ALA A 133 -13.07 -8.11 16.69
CA ALA A 133 -12.11 -7.01 16.79
C ALA A 133 -10.69 -7.46 17.20
N THR A 134 -10.57 -8.61 17.87
CA THR A 134 -9.34 -9.09 18.51
C THR A 134 -8.94 -10.52 18.11
N GLU A 135 -9.87 -11.32 17.60
CA GLU A 135 -9.64 -12.73 17.33
C GLU A 135 -9.91 -13.10 15.86
N THR A 136 -9.16 -14.11 15.39
CA THR A 136 -9.35 -14.73 14.09
C THR A 136 -9.72 -16.20 14.28
N TRP A 137 -10.78 -16.63 13.61
CA TRP A 137 -11.33 -17.97 13.68
C TRP A 137 -11.46 -18.59 12.31
N VAL A 138 -11.44 -19.92 12.25
CA VAL A 138 -11.79 -20.68 11.05
C VAL A 138 -12.83 -21.74 11.38
N GLN A 139 -13.90 -21.76 10.60
CA GLN A 139 -14.91 -22.81 10.53
C GLN A 139 -14.61 -23.66 9.28
N GLN A 140 -14.38 -24.96 9.48
CA GLN A 140 -14.15 -25.92 8.42
C GLN A 140 -15.35 -26.86 8.29
N GLY A 141 -15.93 -26.92 7.10
CA GLY A 141 -17.11 -27.73 6.80
C GLY A 141 -18.42 -27.13 7.30
N ASP A 142 -19.48 -27.93 7.30
CA ASP A 142 -20.83 -27.45 7.63
C ASP A 142 -20.90 -26.86 9.06
N PRO A 143 -21.57 -25.72 9.29
CA PRO A 143 -21.64 -25.09 10.61
C PRO A 143 -22.17 -25.99 11.75
N LEU A 144 -22.99 -27.01 11.45
CA LEU A 144 -23.56 -27.92 12.44
C LEU A 144 -22.63 -29.07 12.83
N THR A 145 -21.81 -29.54 11.89
CA THR A 145 -21.04 -30.80 12.04
C THR A 145 -19.54 -30.62 11.87
N GLY A 146 -19.12 -29.49 11.32
CA GLY A 146 -17.74 -29.13 11.06
C GLY A 146 -16.96 -28.75 12.31
N ALA A 147 -15.70 -28.40 12.10
CA ALA A 147 -14.78 -28.02 13.17
C ALA A 147 -14.58 -26.51 13.19
N ARG A 148 -14.53 -25.94 14.40
CA ARG A 148 -14.12 -24.55 14.64
C ARG A 148 -12.79 -24.53 15.35
N ARG A 149 -11.92 -23.62 14.93
CA ARG A 149 -10.60 -23.43 15.53
C ARG A 149 -10.28 -21.95 15.62
N ARG A 150 -9.81 -21.51 16.78
CA ARG A 150 -9.20 -20.19 16.93
C ARG A 150 -7.82 -20.21 16.27
N VAL A 151 -7.61 -19.29 15.34
CA VAL A 151 -6.34 -19.10 14.63
C VAL A 151 -5.44 -18.16 15.44
N SER A 152 -6.01 -17.07 15.96
CA SER A 152 -5.32 -16.09 16.80
C SER A 152 -6.29 -15.48 17.81
N ASP A 153 -5.79 -15.19 19.01
CA ASP A 153 -6.49 -14.49 20.10
C ASP A 153 -6.09 -13.01 20.22
N GLN A 154 -5.17 -12.55 19.38
CA GLN A 154 -4.61 -11.19 19.43
C GLN A 154 -4.81 -10.40 18.13
N VAL A 155 -5.16 -11.08 17.05
CA VAL A 155 -5.32 -10.48 15.72
C VAL A 155 -6.77 -10.64 15.29
N GLY A 156 -7.48 -9.52 15.21
CA GLY A 156 -8.82 -9.40 14.63
C GLY A 156 -8.85 -8.43 13.46
N ILE A 157 -10.06 -8.10 12.99
CA ILE A 157 -10.30 -7.21 11.85
C ILE A 157 -10.89 -5.87 12.30
N ILE A 158 -10.56 -4.77 11.62
CA ILE A 158 -11.05 -3.43 11.99
C ILE A 158 -12.47 -3.11 11.51
N GLY A 159 -12.94 -3.78 10.45
CA GLY A 159 -14.22 -3.47 9.82
C GLY A 159 -14.75 -4.63 8.98
N PRO A 160 -16.06 -4.62 8.66
CA PRO A 160 -16.72 -5.71 7.94
C PRO A 160 -16.18 -5.92 6.52
N ASP A 161 -15.70 -4.84 5.88
CA ASP A 161 -15.22 -4.84 4.49
C ASP A 161 -13.68 -4.80 4.40
N ALA A 162 -12.99 -4.82 5.55
CA ALA A 162 -11.54 -4.65 5.65
C ALA A 162 -10.76 -5.94 5.32
N TRP A 163 -11.26 -6.72 4.35
CA TRP A 163 -10.64 -7.95 3.87
C TRP A 163 -10.82 -8.10 2.36
N CYS A 164 -9.95 -8.90 1.75
CA CYS A 164 -10.11 -9.37 0.38
C CYS A 164 -9.50 -10.78 0.24
N VAL A 165 -9.95 -11.49 -0.80
CA VAL A 165 -9.47 -12.85 -1.11
C VAL A 165 -8.62 -12.77 -2.37
N ALA A 166 -7.43 -13.36 -2.32
CA ALA A 166 -6.57 -13.54 -3.48
C ALA A 166 -6.08 -14.99 -3.56
N HIS A 167 -6.60 -15.73 -4.53
CA HIS A 167 -6.29 -17.15 -4.72
C HIS A 167 -6.56 -17.99 -3.46
N ASP A 168 -5.52 -18.29 -2.68
CA ASP A 168 -5.53 -19.16 -1.51
C ASP A 168 -5.33 -18.40 -0.19
N THR A 169 -5.19 -17.08 -0.29
CA THR A 169 -4.82 -16.20 0.80
C THR A 169 -5.91 -15.16 1.00
N VAL A 170 -6.28 -14.96 2.26
CA VAL A 170 -7.11 -13.84 2.70
C VAL A 170 -6.19 -12.76 3.23
N TYR A 171 -6.32 -11.55 2.70
CA TYR A 171 -5.70 -10.36 3.25
C TYR A 171 -6.74 -9.62 4.06
N PHE A 172 -6.36 -9.11 5.22
CA PHE A 172 -7.26 -8.32 6.06
C PHE A 172 -6.49 -7.26 6.84
N MET A 173 -7.18 -6.17 7.13
CA MET A 173 -6.64 -5.09 7.95
C MET A 173 -7.04 -5.28 9.41
N SER A 174 -6.03 -5.32 10.26
CA SER A 174 -6.15 -5.29 11.71
C SER A 174 -5.75 -3.91 12.24
N ALA A 175 -6.08 -3.61 13.50
CA ALA A 175 -5.64 -2.37 14.14
C ALA A 175 -4.10 -2.27 14.22
N LEU A 176 -3.41 -3.41 14.16
CA LEU A 176 -1.95 -3.52 14.17
C LEU A 176 -1.32 -3.43 12.77
N GLY A 177 -2.11 -3.48 11.69
CA GLY A 177 -1.63 -3.41 10.31
C GLY A 177 -2.23 -4.48 9.40
N LEU A 178 -1.60 -4.67 8.23
CA LEU A 178 -2.06 -5.62 7.20
C LEU A 178 -1.55 -7.03 7.49
N TYR A 179 -2.47 -8.00 7.47
CA TYR A 179 -2.19 -9.41 7.67
C TYR A 179 -2.57 -10.23 6.43
N SER A 180 -1.93 -11.39 6.31
CA SER A 180 -2.35 -12.47 5.42
C SER A 180 -2.56 -13.75 6.20
N VAL A 181 -3.52 -14.55 5.76
CA VAL A 181 -3.81 -15.87 6.31
C VAL A 181 -4.29 -16.79 5.19
N GLY A 182 -3.89 -18.06 5.23
CA GLY A 182 -4.39 -19.07 4.31
C GLY A 182 -5.88 -19.37 4.53
N ALA A 183 -6.54 -19.93 3.53
CA ALA A 183 -7.96 -20.31 3.60
C ALA A 183 -8.33 -21.15 4.84
N ASP A 184 -7.43 -22.04 5.24
CA ASP A 184 -7.58 -22.95 6.38
C ASP A 184 -7.20 -22.32 7.74
N GLY A 185 -6.87 -21.03 7.74
CA GLY A 185 -6.35 -20.34 8.92
C GLY A 185 -4.89 -20.67 9.23
N SER A 186 -4.13 -21.24 8.29
CA SER A 186 -2.68 -21.43 8.44
C SER A 186 -1.90 -20.20 7.95
N GLY A 187 -0.62 -20.10 8.30
CA GLY A 187 0.27 -19.08 7.74
C GLY A 187 -0.11 -17.64 8.09
N LEU A 188 -0.79 -17.41 9.23
CA LEU A 188 -1.09 -16.06 9.70
C LEU A 188 0.23 -15.28 9.85
N LYS A 189 0.35 -14.20 9.08
CA LYS A 189 1.57 -13.40 9.01
C LYS A 189 1.24 -11.92 8.91
N ALA A 190 1.88 -11.11 9.75
CA ALA A 190 1.92 -9.66 9.58
C ALA A 190 2.76 -9.31 8.36
N LEU A 191 2.16 -8.63 7.38
CA LEU A 191 2.86 -8.19 6.17
C LEU A 191 3.47 -6.81 6.33
N SER A 192 2.88 -6.01 7.21
CA SER A 192 3.25 -4.62 7.36
C SER A 192 4.30 -4.40 8.46
N GLU A 193 4.46 -5.27 9.46
CA GLU A 193 5.31 -5.04 10.66
C GLU A 193 6.72 -4.48 10.37
N ASP A 194 7.41 -5.04 9.36
CA ASP A 194 8.78 -4.64 8.99
C ASP A 194 8.86 -3.40 8.08
N TYR A 195 7.76 -3.05 7.42
CA TYR A 195 7.71 -2.05 6.33
C TYR A 195 6.66 -0.95 6.53
N LEU A 196 5.99 -0.91 7.69
CA LEU A 196 4.85 -0.04 7.95
C LEU A 196 5.19 1.44 7.74
N PRO A 197 4.43 2.12 6.86
CA PRO A 197 4.16 3.54 7.04
C PRO A 197 3.44 3.72 8.39
N GLU A 198 3.85 4.69 9.20
CA GLU A 198 3.23 5.03 10.50
C GLU A 198 1.70 5.19 10.43
N HIS A 199 1.19 5.55 9.25
CA HIS A 199 -0.23 5.74 8.96
C HIS A 199 -1.06 4.44 8.92
N LEU A 200 -0.42 3.27 8.84
CA LEU A 200 -1.08 1.96 8.83
C LEU A 200 -1.00 1.24 10.19
N VAL A 201 -0.45 1.88 11.22
CA VAL A 201 -0.41 1.36 12.59
C VAL A 201 -1.45 2.08 13.44
N GLY A 202 -2.25 1.32 14.20
CA GLY A 202 -3.29 1.90 15.05
C GLY A 202 -4.48 2.45 14.26
N VAL A 203 -4.70 1.95 13.04
CA VAL A 203 -5.84 2.34 12.22
C VAL A 203 -7.13 1.92 12.92
N SER A 204 -8.02 2.87 13.13
CA SER A 204 -9.33 2.68 13.76
C SER A 204 -10.49 2.93 12.79
N ASP A 205 -10.21 2.97 11.49
CA ASP A 205 -11.20 3.24 10.46
C ASP A 205 -12.05 1.99 10.16
N VAL A 206 -13.21 1.91 10.81
CA VAL A 206 -14.16 0.80 10.64
C VAL A 206 -14.78 0.75 9.24
N ALA A 207 -14.70 1.85 8.47
CA ALA A 207 -15.16 1.93 7.08
C ALA A 207 -14.06 1.55 6.08
N CYS A 208 -12.91 1.05 6.58
CA CYS A 208 -11.85 0.53 5.74
C CYS A 208 -12.37 -0.61 4.86
N ALA A 209 -12.06 -0.52 3.57
CA ALA A 209 -12.35 -1.56 2.60
C ALA A 209 -11.05 -2.03 1.95
N LEU A 210 -10.89 -3.34 1.75
CA LEU A 210 -9.77 -3.90 1.00
C LEU A 210 -10.28 -4.49 -0.29
N ASP A 211 -9.54 -4.36 -1.38
CA ASP A 211 -9.82 -5.04 -2.64
C ASP A 211 -8.57 -5.64 -3.24
N TYR A 212 -8.73 -6.81 -3.85
CA TYR A 212 -7.66 -7.46 -4.57
C TYR A 212 -7.87 -7.27 -6.07
N ASP A 213 -6.89 -6.68 -6.74
CA ASP A 213 -6.88 -6.55 -8.17
C ASP A 213 -5.99 -7.63 -8.80
N HIS A 214 -6.62 -8.50 -9.60
CA HIS A 214 -5.94 -9.58 -10.32
C HIS A 214 -4.99 -9.07 -11.41
N ALA A 215 -5.29 -7.93 -12.04
CA ALA A 215 -4.47 -7.38 -13.11
C ALA A 215 -3.13 -6.88 -12.56
N THR A 216 -3.18 -6.19 -11.42
CA THR A 216 -2.00 -5.62 -10.78
C THR A 216 -1.39 -6.49 -9.68
N ARG A 217 -2.04 -7.61 -9.34
CA ARG A 217 -1.64 -8.56 -8.30
C ARG A 217 -1.36 -7.87 -6.96
N GLY A 218 -2.22 -6.93 -6.60
CA GLY A 218 -2.05 -6.12 -5.41
C GLY A 218 -3.33 -5.97 -4.60
N VAL A 219 -3.14 -5.55 -3.35
CA VAL A 219 -4.23 -5.25 -2.43
C VAL A 219 -4.34 -3.74 -2.30
N SER A 220 -5.46 -3.19 -2.72
CA SER A 220 -5.86 -1.81 -2.45
C SER A 220 -6.49 -1.74 -1.07
N ILE A 221 -6.04 -0.79 -0.26
CA ILE A 221 -6.47 -0.53 1.11
C ILE A 221 -7.08 0.86 1.11
N HIS A 222 -8.39 0.92 1.18
CA HIS A 222 -9.16 2.15 1.16
C HIS A 222 -9.37 2.64 2.59
N LEU A 223 -8.94 3.87 2.86
CA LEU A 223 -9.12 4.56 4.13
C LEU A 223 -9.87 5.87 3.89
N THR A 224 -10.73 6.24 4.84
CA THR A 224 -11.57 7.43 4.78
C THR A 224 -10.95 8.64 5.47
N ALA A 225 -10.14 8.40 6.52
CA ALA A 225 -9.53 9.45 7.34
C ALA A 225 -8.01 9.61 7.11
N ALA A 226 -7.42 8.80 6.23
CA ALA A 226 -6.00 8.78 5.92
C ALA A 226 -5.78 8.44 4.44
N PRO A 227 -4.59 8.68 3.88
CA PRO A 227 -4.28 8.25 2.51
C PRO A 227 -4.53 6.75 2.34
N SER A 228 -5.08 6.36 1.19
CA SER A 228 -5.24 4.95 0.83
C SER A 228 -3.90 4.36 0.41
N TRP A 229 -3.78 3.02 0.43
CA TRP A 229 -2.51 2.33 0.19
C TRP A 229 -2.67 1.13 -0.74
N PHE A 230 -1.74 0.97 -1.66
CA PHE A 230 -1.62 -0.20 -2.51
C PHE A 230 -0.44 -1.06 -2.03
N TYR A 231 -0.71 -2.34 -1.80
CA TYR A 231 0.27 -3.33 -1.42
C TYR A 231 0.53 -4.29 -2.60
N ASP A 232 1.76 -4.29 -3.10
CA ASP A 232 2.22 -5.23 -4.14
C ASP A 232 2.51 -6.58 -3.48
N THR A 233 1.68 -7.60 -3.76
CA THR A 233 1.78 -8.92 -3.11
C THR A 233 3.00 -9.72 -3.56
N GLU A 234 3.54 -9.45 -4.75
CA GLU A 234 4.69 -10.17 -5.29
C GLU A 234 5.99 -9.63 -4.69
N ARG A 235 6.04 -8.33 -4.40
CA ARG A 235 7.27 -7.62 -4.05
C ARG A 235 7.30 -7.09 -2.62
N GLY A 236 6.15 -7.06 -1.95
CA GLY A 236 6.01 -6.61 -0.57
C GLY A 236 6.15 -5.11 -0.38
N GLY A 237 5.89 -4.30 -1.42
CA GLY A 237 6.02 -2.85 -1.38
C GLY A 237 4.69 -2.14 -1.10
N PHE A 238 4.73 -1.05 -0.33
CA PHE A 238 3.58 -0.19 -0.06
C PHE A 238 3.69 1.14 -0.80
N TRP A 239 2.56 1.54 -1.40
CA TRP A 239 2.46 2.71 -2.25
C TRP A 239 1.19 3.50 -1.89
N PRO A 240 1.30 4.72 -1.36
CA PRO A 240 0.12 5.52 -1.08
C PRO A 240 -0.54 5.98 -2.39
N PHE A 241 -1.86 6.03 -2.38
CA PHE A 241 -2.65 6.55 -3.49
C PHE A 241 -3.90 7.26 -2.97
N ASP A 242 -4.50 8.03 -3.86
CA ASP A 242 -5.76 8.70 -3.64
C ASP A 242 -6.62 8.58 -4.89
N THR A 243 -7.87 8.23 -4.67
CA THR A 243 -8.87 8.07 -5.73
C THR A 243 -9.47 9.39 -6.19
N THR A 244 -9.26 10.47 -5.43
CA THR A 244 -9.79 11.80 -5.73
C THR A 244 -8.85 12.64 -6.60
N GLU A 245 -7.58 12.25 -6.66
CA GLU A 245 -6.53 12.95 -7.39
C GLU A 245 -6.06 12.11 -8.57
N THR A 246 -5.90 12.75 -9.74
CA THR A 246 -5.33 12.12 -10.94
C THR A 246 -3.82 12.30 -11.00
N ASP A 247 -3.30 13.31 -10.32
CA ASP A 247 -1.90 13.63 -10.32
C ASP A 247 -1.07 12.58 -9.57
N SER A 248 0.11 12.32 -10.14
CA SER A 248 1.09 11.39 -9.59
C SER A 248 2.36 12.13 -9.23
N HIS A 249 2.90 11.82 -8.06
CA HIS A 249 4.06 12.49 -7.49
C HIS A 249 5.05 11.47 -6.93
N LEU A 250 6.32 11.58 -7.30
CA LEU A 250 7.38 10.73 -6.78
C LEU A 250 8.55 11.57 -6.29
N LEU A 251 8.96 11.33 -5.04
CA LEU A 251 10.19 11.87 -4.51
C LEU A 251 11.27 10.78 -4.54
N ILE A 252 12.43 11.08 -5.15
CA ILE A 252 13.60 10.19 -5.17
C ILE A 252 14.75 10.85 -4.42
N GLY A 253 15.26 10.17 -3.39
CA GLY A 253 16.34 10.67 -2.54
C GLY A 253 16.00 10.58 -1.05
N PRO A 254 16.68 11.34 -0.17
CA PRO A 254 17.69 12.35 -0.44
C PRO A 254 18.98 11.79 -1.07
N VAL A 255 19.51 12.48 -2.08
CA VAL A 255 20.77 12.17 -2.75
C VAL A 255 21.84 13.16 -2.28
N LYS A 256 22.96 12.64 -1.77
CA LYS A 256 24.10 13.48 -1.37
C LYS A 256 24.89 13.92 -2.61
N LEU A 257 24.88 15.21 -2.91
CA LEU A 257 25.65 15.78 -4.02
C LEU A 257 27.11 16.02 -3.63
N GLY A 258 27.31 16.63 -2.45
CA GLY A 258 28.60 17.06 -1.93
C GLY A 258 29.42 15.98 -1.22
N SER A 259 30.59 16.38 -0.70
CA SER A 259 31.47 15.54 0.13
C SER A 259 31.19 15.77 1.62
N SER A 260 32.13 15.53 2.55
CA SER A 260 31.95 15.89 3.96
C SER A 260 31.87 17.41 4.15
N ASP A 261 32.71 18.14 3.43
CA ASP A 261 32.99 19.56 3.69
C ASP A 261 32.81 20.45 2.45
N GLU A 262 32.36 19.87 1.34
CA GLU A 262 32.11 20.60 0.09
C GLU A 262 30.66 20.42 -0.37
N LEU A 263 30.10 21.50 -0.89
CA LEU A 263 28.84 21.46 -1.63
C LEU A 263 29.03 20.72 -2.96
N GLY A 264 27.95 20.14 -3.48
CA GLY A 264 27.91 19.62 -4.85
C GLY A 264 27.09 20.53 -5.76
N LEU A 265 27.57 20.73 -6.99
CA LEU A 265 26.83 21.35 -8.09
C LEU A 265 26.24 20.26 -8.97
N LEU A 266 24.91 20.20 -9.04
CA LEU A 266 24.19 19.42 -10.03
C LEU A 266 24.28 20.12 -11.38
N GLN A 267 25.23 19.69 -12.20
CA GLN A 267 25.56 20.31 -13.47
C GLN A 267 24.54 19.95 -14.55
N ALA A 268 24.17 18.68 -14.62
CA ALA A 268 23.19 18.15 -15.56
C ALA A 268 22.45 16.95 -14.99
N MET A 269 21.24 16.74 -15.50
CA MET A 269 20.44 15.55 -15.29
C MET A 269 19.97 15.02 -16.65
N HIS A 270 19.98 13.71 -16.79
CA HIS A 270 19.52 13.01 -17.98
C HIS A 270 18.33 12.14 -17.58
N GLY A 271 17.12 12.51 -18.00
CA GLY A 271 15.90 11.73 -17.75
C GLY A 271 15.48 10.98 -19.01
N ILE A 272 15.06 9.73 -18.83
CA ILE A 272 14.51 8.88 -19.89
C ILE A 272 13.09 8.50 -19.47
N VAL A 273 12.11 8.98 -20.22
CA VAL A 273 10.68 8.68 -20.03
C VAL A 273 10.24 7.74 -21.15
N ALA A 274 9.45 6.73 -20.80
CA ALA A 274 8.99 5.72 -21.75
C ALA A 274 8.18 6.34 -22.90
N ALA A 275 8.12 5.65 -24.03
CA ALA A 275 7.23 6.06 -25.11
C ALA A 275 5.77 5.86 -24.70
N GLY A 276 4.91 6.83 -25.02
CA GLY A 276 3.49 6.81 -24.66
C GLY A 276 3.19 7.35 -23.26
N SER A 277 4.19 7.82 -22.52
CA SER A 277 3.97 8.60 -21.30
C SER A 277 3.45 10.00 -21.60
N ASP A 278 2.78 10.59 -20.63
CA ASP A 278 2.52 12.01 -20.55
C ASP A 278 3.77 12.78 -20.10
N THR A 279 3.69 14.10 -20.16
CA THR A 279 4.78 14.99 -19.80
C THR A 279 5.08 14.89 -18.30
N VAL A 280 6.31 14.50 -17.97
CA VAL A 280 6.77 14.44 -16.57
C VAL A 280 7.44 15.75 -16.21
N ASN A 281 6.85 16.48 -15.26
CA ASN A 281 7.46 17.63 -14.63
C ASN A 281 8.50 17.16 -13.61
N TRP A 282 9.63 17.86 -13.54
CA TRP A 282 10.67 17.61 -12.55
C TRP A 282 11.00 18.87 -11.78
N ALA A 283 11.34 18.71 -10.50
CA ALA A 283 11.83 19.77 -9.64
C ALA A 283 12.94 19.27 -8.71
N ILE A 284 13.90 20.15 -8.40
CA ILE A 284 14.99 19.88 -7.46
C ILE A 284 14.73 20.62 -6.15
N VAL A 285 14.60 19.85 -5.08
CA VAL A 285 14.38 20.35 -3.72
C VAL A 285 15.65 20.12 -2.90
N PRO A 286 16.42 21.17 -2.57
CA PRO A 286 17.64 21.04 -1.79
C PRO A 286 17.38 21.02 -0.27
N GLY A 287 18.36 20.55 0.49
CA GLY A 287 18.43 20.70 1.94
C GLY A 287 19.88 20.71 2.46
N ALA A 288 20.08 21.26 3.65
CA ALA A 288 21.36 21.26 4.34
C ALA A 288 21.68 19.87 4.92
N THR A 289 20.64 19.11 5.29
CA THR A 289 20.71 17.71 5.69
C THR A 289 19.80 16.84 4.82
N ALA A 290 19.92 15.52 4.93
CA ALA A 290 19.04 14.59 4.24
C ALA A 290 17.58 14.77 4.72
N GLU A 291 17.40 14.88 6.04
CA GLU A 291 16.09 15.05 6.69
C GLU A 291 15.42 16.36 6.26
N GLU A 292 16.17 17.46 6.20
CA GLU A 292 15.65 18.73 5.72
C GLU A 292 15.22 18.66 4.25
N ALA A 293 16.05 18.05 3.38
CA ALA A 293 15.71 17.89 1.97
C ALA A 293 14.42 17.05 1.79
N ALA A 294 14.28 15.96 2.54
CA ALA A 294 13.08 15.12 2.52
C ALA A 294 11.85 15.87 3.05
N SER A 295 11.99 16.60 4.16
CA SER A 295 10.89 17.39 4.75
C SER A 295 10.43 18.50 3.81
N ASN A 296 11.37 19.28 3.25
CA ASN A 296 11.08 20.35 2.29
C ASN A 296 10.36 19.79 1.06
N ALA A 297 10.80 18.64 0.55
CA ALA A 297 10.20 18.03 -0.63
C ALA A 297 8.79 17.53 -0.36
N LYS A 298 8.54 16.93 0.81
CA LYS A 298 7.19 16.56 1.25
C LYS A 298 6.29 17.80 1.34
N THR A 299 6.73 18.84 2.04
CA THR A 299 5.95 20.09 2.17
C THR A 299 5.68 20.74 0.81
N ALA A 300 6.64 20.71 -0.11
CA ALA A 300 6.45 21.22 -1.46
C ALA A 300 5.32 20.50 -2.20
N VAL A 301 5.26 19.16 -2.12
CA VAL A 301 4.16 18.40 -2.75
C VAL A 301 2.83 18.66 -2.06
N GLU A 302 2.76 18.63 -0.72
CA GLU A 302 1.52 18.92 0.01
C GLU A 302 1.01 20.35 -0.30
N THR A 303 1.92 21.31 -0.47
CA THR A 303 1.57 22.67 -0.88
C THR A 303 1.05 22.71 -2.32
N ALA A 304 1.67 21.97 -3.24
CA ALA A 304 1.24 21.90 -4.63
C ALA A 304 -0.14 21.25 -4.78
N LEU A 305 -0.40 20.14 -4.07
CA LEU A 305 -1.71 19.47 -4.03
C LEU A 305 -2.80 20.35 -3.42
N ALA A 306 -2.44 21.35 -2.62
CA ALA A 306 -3.35 22.34 -2.07
C ALA A 306 -3.44 23.62 -2.93
N ASP A 307 -3.00 23.57 -4.20
CA ASP A 307 -2.92 24.71 -5.12
C ASP A 307 -2.12 25.92 -4.58
N GLY A 308 -1.18 25.67 -3.67
CA GLY A 308 -0.35 26.68 -3.02
C GLY A 308 0.96 26.98 -3.75
N ASP A 309 1.59 28.10 -3.39
CA ASP A 309 2.93 28.46 -3.90
C ASP A 309 4.04 27.67 -3.17
N TYR A 310 4.69 26.77 -3.91
CA TYR A 310 5.82 25.97 -3.43
C TYR A 310 7.19 26.42 -3.99
N SER A 311 7.24 27.57 -4.69
CA SER A 311 8.45 28.06 -5.37
C SER A 311 9.66 28.25 -4.44
N SER A 312 9.39 28.54 -3.16
CA SER A 312 10.43 28.71 -2.14
C SER A 312 11.23 27.43 -1.84
N TYR A 313 10.63 26.25 -2.05
CA TYR A 313 11.26 24.95 -1.79
C TYR A 313 12.11 24.45 -2.97
N ILE A 314 11.88 24.94 -4.18
CA ILE A 314 12.55 24.46 -5.40
C ILE A 314 13.73 25.36 -5.79
N ARG A 315 14.75 24.79 -6.44
CA ARG A 315 15.89 25.54 -7.01
C ARG A 315 16.14 25.29 -8.50
N GLY A 316 15.34 24.44 -9.11
CA GLY A 316 15.36 24.18 -10.54
C GLY A 316 14.18 23.28 -10.88
N SER A 317 13.55 23.54 -12.02
CA SER A 317 12.44 22.75 -12.52
C SER A 317 12.40 22.76 -14.04
N GLY A 318 11.60 21.85 -14.60
CA GLY A 318 11.32 21.75 -16.03
C GLY A 318 10.44 20.55 -16.33
N SER A 319 10.39 20.15 -17.59
CA SER A 319 9.60 19.00 -18.05
C SER A 319 10.43 18.05 -18.91
N TRP A 320 9.99 16.79 -18.97
CA TRP A 320 10.49 15.76 -19.86
C TRP A 320 9.34 15.13 -20.65
N ASP A 321 9.46 15.20 -21.98
CA ASP A 321 8.50 14.54 -22.87
C ASP A 321 8.83 13.06 -23.09
N ALA A 322 7.81 12.26 -23.39
CA ALA A 322 7.92 10.84 -23.65
C ALA A 322 8.83 10.45 -24.83
N GLY A 323 9.42 9.26 -24.73
CA GLY A 323 10.17 8.60 -25.80
C GLY A 323 11.47 9.31 -26.17
N ARG A 324 11.95 10.26 -25.36
CA ARG A 324 13.19 11.00 -25.60
C ARG A 324 14.07 11.00 -24.36
N SER A 325 15.37 10.83 -24.59
CA SER A 325 16.37 11.16 -23.57
C SER A 325 16.48 12.69 -23.49
N GLN A 326 16.03 13.26 -22.38
CA GLN A 326 16.06 14.70 -22.16
C GLN A 326 17.24 15.05 -21.25
N THR A 327 17.94 16.15 -21.57
CA THR A 327 19.02 16.67 -20.74
C THR A 327 18.63 18.02 -20.18
N ALA A 328 18.52 18.12 -18.86
CA ALA A 328 18.30 19.38 -18.16
C ALA A 328 19.56 19.82 -17.40
N ARG A 329 19.73 21.14 -17.25
CA ARG A 329 20.92 21.76 -16.63
C ARG A 329 20.50 22.74 -15.53
N PRO A 330 19.95 22.27 -14.40
CA PRO A 330 19.43 23.14 -13.35
C PRO A 330 20.51 23.95 -12.64
N ARG A 331 21.79 23.51 -12.65
CA ARG A 331 22.93 24.19 -12.01
C ARG A 331 22.68 24.52 -10.54
N THR A 332 22.08 23.58 -9.81
CA THR A 332 21.75 23.73 -8.40
C THR A 332 22.93 23.32 -7.52
N THR A 333 23.32 24.17 -6.57
CA THR A 333 24.32 23.87 -5.54
C THR A 333 23.64 23.47 -4.24
N ALA A 334 23.95 22.27 -3.71
CA ALA A 334 23.42 21.81 -2.43
C ALA A 334 24.28 20.69 -1.83
N MET A 335 24.09 20.40 -0.54
CA MET A 335 24.67 19.22 0.09
C MET A 335 23.82 17.98 -0.22
N TRP A 336 22.50 18.10 -0.01
CA TRP A 336 21.50 17.08 -0.30
C TRP A 336 20.44 17.63 -1.23
N VAL A 337 19.91 16.76 -2.10
CA VAL A 337 18.74 17.08 -2.93
C VAL A 337 17.76 15.93 -2.96
N VAL A 338 16.49 16.25 -3.14
CA VAL A 338 15.44 15.33 -3.56
C VAL A 338 15.02 15.72 -4.97
N LEU A 339 14.91 14.73 -5.84
CA LEU A 339 14.24 14.91 -7.12
C LEU A 339 12.75 14.65 -6.92
N TRP A 340 11.94 15.61 -7.30
CA TRP A 340 10.51 15.47 -7.38
C TRP A 340 10.11 15.30 -8.86
N LEU A 341 9.41 14.22 -9.17
CA LEU A 341 8.74 13.99 -10.44
C LEU A 341 7.22 14.10 -10.26
N SER A 342 6.52 14.75 -11.19
CA SER A 342 5.06 14.75 -11.22
C SER A 342 4.47 14.73 -12.62
N SER A 343 3.24 14.23 -12.75
CA SER A 343 2.47 14.20 -13.99
C SER A 343 0.99 14.11 -13.66
N GLU A 344 0.16 14.83 -14.41
CA GLU A 344 -1.32 14.75 -14.36
C GLU A 344 -1.85 13.48 -15.06
N GLY A 345 -1.01 12.85 -15.90
CA GLY A 345 -1.37 11.70 -16.70
C GLY A 345 -0.42 10.51 -16.50
N ASP A 346 -0.57 9.52 -17.37
CA ASP A 346 0.14 8.25 -17.24
C ASP A 346 1.60 8.37 -17.63
N TRP A 347 2.52 7.97 -16.77
CA TRP A 347 3.95 8.03 -17.09
C TRP A 347 4.71 6.82 -16.59
N ALA A 348 5.83 6.58 -17.26
CA ALA A 348 6.80 5.60 -16.83
C ALA A 348 8.20 6.10 -17.05
N TYR A 349 9.04 5.81 -16.08
CA TYR A 349 10.40 6.32 -16.02
C TYR A 349 11.39 5.19 -16.24
N GLU A 350 12.30 5.32 -17.21
CA GLU A 350 13.23 4.25 -17.55
C GLU A 350 14.62 4.43 -16.92
N GLY A 351 15.04 5.67 -16.68
CA GLY A 351 16.36 5.95 -16.15
C GLY A 351 16.68 7.43 -15.96
N LEU A 352 17.56 7.69 -14.99
CA LEU A 352 18.00 9.02 -14.58
C LEU A 352 19.46 8.95 -14.23
N THR A 353 20.22 9.89 -14.79
CA THR A 353 21.61 10.07 -14.41
C THR A 353 21.84 11.51 -13.99
N PHE A 354 22.44 11.70 -12.82
CA PHE A 354 22.97 12.99 -12.38
C PHE A 354 24.45 13.12 -12.73
N VAL A 355 24.83 14.32 -13.17
CA VAL A 355 26.22 14.73 -13.35
C VAL A 355 26.52 15.80 -12.31
N VAL A 356 27.41 15.47 -11.36
CA VAL A 356 27.67 16.29 -10.18
C VAL A 356 29.16 16.65 -10.10
N GLU A 357 29.46 17.91 -9.76
CA GLU A 357 30.82 18.40 -9.53
C GLU A 357 30.95 19.02 -8.13
N PRO A 358 32.12 18.97 -7.48
CA PRO A 358 32.36 19.72 -6.25
C PRO A 358 32.20 21.24 -6.47
N ALA A 359 31.63 21.96 -5.50
CA ALA A 359 31.25 23.35 -5.67
C ALA A 359 31.38 24.17 -4.37
N GLY A 360 32.61 24.45 -3.96
CA GLY A 360 32.89 25.31 -2.80
C GLY A 360 32.68 24.60 -1.46
N TRP A 361 32.99 25.32 -0.38
CA TRP A 361 33.01 24.78 0.98
C TRP A 361 31.64 24.87 1.65
N TRP A 362 31.31 23.83 2.42
CA TRP A 362 30.10 23.75 3.22
C TRP A 362 30.39 24.27 4.64
N ARG A 363 29.79 25.42 5.00
CA ARG A 363 29.97 26.13 6.28
C ARG A 363 31.42 26.62 6.48
N ALA A 364 31.74 27.77 5.90
CA ALA A 364 32.93 28.54 6.28
C ALA A 364 32.67 29.37 7.54
#